data_AF-A0A914W6L0-F1
#
_entry.id   AF-A0A914W6L0-F1
#
_cell.length_a   1.000
_cell.length_b   1.000
_cell.length_c   1.000
_cell.angle_alpha   90.00
_cell.angle_beta   90.00
_cell.angle_gamma   90.00
#
_symmetry.space_group_name_H-M   'P 1'
#
loop_
_entity.id
_entity.type
_entity.pdbx_description
1 polymer ?
#
loop_
_entity_poly.entity_id
_entity_poly.type
_entity_poly.pdbx_seq_one_letter_code
_entity_poly.pdbx_strand_id
1 'polypeptide(L)'
;MPLRDVRSANYFMTDQWHVTPTVNEFVESDPKYRRCFWHVQTTMLIHTPITAIVCLLGIAIGVVALELPHLHHHTPLYDHVLHKYYRRHKHAYLIIYTATASLWIGLHSLHLLTLVLAVIGTQLSRPMLLRPELLLLLVQLGLLLAILISVVTLMILTNQVMPIILTIAISFLLLTCTYTYVVVWCHRYLSDKYRALMEILANTKSVHFKEGKKRRK
;
A
#
# COMPACT_ATOMS: atom_id res chain seq x y z
N MET A 1 -54.52 11.90 44.85
CA MET A 1 -53.33 11.02 45.03
C MET A 1 -53.20 10.17 43.77
N PRO A 2 -52.02 10.11 43.15
CA PRO A 2 -51.90 9.77 41.73
C PRO A 2 -51.73 8.26 41.48
N LEU A 3 -52.32 7.82 40.37
CA LEU A 3 -52.13 6.53 39.72
C LEU A 3 -50.68 6.39 39.27
N ARG A 4 -49.94 5.46 39.87
CA ARG A 4 -48.54 5.16 39.52
C ARG A 4 -48.50 4.19 38.34
N ASP A 5 -48.48 4.79 37.15
CA ASP A 5 -47.73 4.42 35.95
C ASP A 5 -47.40 2.93 35.69
N VAL A 6 -48.25 2.27 34.90
CA VAL A 6 -47.99 0.96 34.24
C VAL A 6 -47.48 1.22 32.80
N ARG A 7 -46.60 2.21 32.62
CA ARG A 7 -46.06 2.59 31.30
C ARG A 7 -44.54 2.46 31.18
N SER A 8 -43.86 1.87 32.17
CA SER A 8 -42.39 1.74 32.19
C SER A 8 -41.84 0.36 31.79
N ALA A 9 -42.69 -0.64 31.52
CA ALA A 9 -42.22 -1.99 31.14
C ALA A 9 -42.23 -2.27 29.63
N ASN A 10 -42.78 -1.37 28.80
CA ASN A 10 -42.92 -1.60 27.35
C ASN A 10 -41.91 -0.83 26.48
N TYR A 11 -40.91 -0.18 27.07
CA TYR A 11 -39.87 0.52 26.31
C TYR A 11 -38.55 -0.25 26.19
N PHE A 12 -38.45 -1.47 26.71
CA PHE A 12 -37.19 -2.23 26.73
C PHE A 12 -37.14 -3.43 25.77
N MET A 13 -38.17 -3.66 24.96
CA MET A 13 -38.30 -4.93 24.23
C MET A 13 -38.90 -4.87 22.82
N THR A 14 -38.85 -3.72 22.14
CA THR A 14 -39.35 -3.59 20.75
C THR A 14 -38.36 -3.03 19.72
N ASP A 15 -37.15 -2.64 20.09
CA ASP A 15 -36.16 -2.09 19.13
C ASP A 15 -35.02 -3.05 18.77
N GLN A 16 -35.17 -4.36 19.00
CA GLN A 16 -34.12 -5.34 18.71
C GLN A 16 -34.34 -6.20 17.46
N TRP A 17 -35.41 -5.96 16.72
CA TRP A 17 -35.73 -6.72 15.51
C TRP A 17 -36.29 -5.79 14.46
N HIS A 18 -35.41 -5.10 13.73
CA HIS A 18 -35.54 -4.66 12.34
C HIS A 18 -34.51 -3.55 12.05
N VAL A 19 -33.23 -3.84 12.30
CA VAL A 19 -32.17 -3.21 11.52
C VAL A 19 -31.57 -4.32 10.68
N THR A 20 -32.27 -4.68 9.60
CA THR A 20 -31.58 -5.26 8.46
C THR A 20 -30.53 -4.22 8.06
N PRO A 21 -29.23 -4.51 8.12
CA PRO A 21 -28.25 -3.60 7.56
C PRO A 21 -28.58 -3.54 6.07
N THR A 22 -29.18 -2.44 5.64
CA THR A 22 -29.26 -2.17 4.21
C THR A 22 -27.81 -2.03 3.76
N VAL A 23 -27.48 -2.53 2.57
CA VAL A 23 -26.13 -2.42 1.98
C VAL A 23 -25.64 -0.96 1.93
N ASN A 24 -26.56 0.00 2.09
CA ASN A 24 -26.34 1.43 2.07
C ASN A 24 -26.02 2.04 3.46
N GLU A 25 -26.10 1.28 4.55
CA GLU A 25 -25.85 1.77 5.92
C GLU A 25 -24.59 1.20 6.60
N PHE A 26 -23.68 0.56 5.84
CA PHE A 26 -22.27 0.57 6.25
C PHE A 26 -21.71 1.96 5.96
N VAL A 27 -22.14 2.94 6.76
CA VAL A 27 -21.65 4.30 6.67
C VAL A 27 -20.14 4.22 6.92
N GLU A 28 -19.39 4.73 5.96
CA GLU A 28 -17.95 4.95 5.98
C GLU A 28 -17.48 5.81 7.19
N SER A 29 -18.41 6.23 8.05
CA SER A 29 -18.21 7.01 9.27
C SER A 29 -17.75 6.19 10.48
N ASP A 30 -17.73 4.86 10.41
CA ASP A 30 -17.43 3.99 11.56
C ASP A 30 -16.03 4.30 12.15
N PRO A 31 -15.94 4.78 13.41
CA PRO A 31 -14.70 5.32 13.98
C PRO A 31 -13.54 4.31 14.02
N LYS A 32 -13.84 3.00 13.97
CA LYS A 32 -12.86 1.92 13.88
C LYS A 32 -11.94 2.03 12.65
N TYR A 33 -12.39 2.66 11.56
CA TYR A 33 -11.64 2.81 10.32
C TYR A 33 -11.11 4.23 10.09
N ARG A 34 -11.15 5.08 11.13
CA ARG A 34 -10.42 6.35 11.16
C ARG A 34 -9.17 6.17 12.00
N ARG A 35 -8.01 6.60 11.49
CA ARG A 35 -6.81 6.79 12.31
C ARG A 35 -6.39 8.25 12.21
N CYS A 36 -6.21 8.88 13.36
CA CYS A 36 -5.83 10.30 13.45
C CYS A 36 -6.73 11.21 12.59
N PHE A 37 -8.06 11.00 12.64
CA PHE A 37 -9.08 11.73 11.86
C PHE A 37 -9.11 11.46 10.34
N TRP A 38 -8.13 10.77 9.77
CA TRP A 38 -8.09 10.45 8.35
C TRP A 38 -8.81 9.12 8.05
N HIS A 39 -9.53 9.10 6.94
CA HIS A 39 -10.20 7.90 6.44
C HIS A 39 -9.25 7.09 5.57
N VAL A 40 -9.45 5.77 5.50
CA VAL A 40 -8.58 4.90 4.72
C VAL A 40 -8.61 5.25 3.23
N GLN A 41 -9.79 5.61 2.70
CA GLN A 41 -9.99 6.01 1.31
C GLN A 41 -9.32 7.34 0.98
N THR A 42 -9.42 8.35 1.86
CA THR A 42 -8.74 9.64 1.64
C THR A 42 -7.23 9.49 1.69
N THR A 43 -6.72 8.66 2.60
CA THR A 43 -5.29 8.37 2.70
C THR A 43 -4.77 7.68 1.43
N MET A 44 -5.50 6.69 0.91
CA MET A 44 -5.15 6.03 -0.36
C MET A 44 -5.21 6.99 -1.55
N LEU A 45 -6.25 7.84 -1.61
CA LEU A 45 -6.44 8.82 -2.69
C LEU A 45 -5.29 9.85 -2.75
N ILE A 46 -4.72 10.21 -1.61
CA ILE A 46 -3.60 11.16 -1.53
C ILE A 46 -2.26 10.45 -1.82
N HIS A 47 -2.00 9.30 -1.21
CA HIS A 47 -0.73 8.62 -1.37
C HIS A 47 -0.52 8.08 -2.80
N THR A 48 -1.56 7.53 -3.42
CA THR A 48 -1.46 6.93 -4.77
C THR A 48 -0.86 7.87 -5.82
N PRO A 49 -1.37 9.10 -6.05
CA PRO A 49 -0.81 10.01 -7.04
C PRO A 49 0.59 10.51 -6.67
N ILE A 50 0.86 10.78 -5.39
CA ILE A 50 2.19 11.20 -4.93
C ILE A 50 3.22 10.10 -5.25
N THR A 51 2.90 8.87 -4.88
CA THR A 51 3.77 7.72 -5.14
C THR A 51 3.94 7.47 -6.64
N ALA A 52 2.88 7.63 -7.44
CA ALA A 52 2.96 7.51 -8.89
C ALA A 52 3.90 8.55 -9.51
N ILE A 53 3.77 9.83 -9.13
CA ILE A 53 4.65 10.92 -9.61
C ILE A 53 6.11 10.61 -9.25
N VAL A 54 6.36 10.22 -8.00
CA VAL A 54 7.70 9.91 -7.51
C VAL A 54 8.30 8.71 -8.26
N CYS A 55 7.52 7.69 -8.58
CA CYS A 55 7.99 6.56 -9.39
C CYS A 55 8.28 6.94 -10.83
N LEU A 56 7.44 7.77 -11.46
CA LEU A 56 7.68 8.27 -12.81
C LEU A 56 8.97 9.10 -12.89
N LEU A 57 9.21 9.96 -11.90
CA LEU A 57 10.48 10.69 -11.77
C LEU A 57 11.66 9.73 -11.58
N GLY A 58 11.50 8.72 -10.73
CA GLY A 58 12.51 7.66 -10.53
C GLY A 58 12.86 6.94 -11.84
N ILE A 59 11.85 6.54 -12.62
CA ILE A 59 12.05 5.90 -13.94
C ILE A 59 12.76 6.86 -14.89
N ALA A 60 12.33 8.13 -14.98
CA ALA A 60 12.96 9.11 -15.84
C ALA A 60 14.44 9.30 -15.51
N ILE A 61 14.79 9.39 -14.22
CA ILE A 61 16.20 9.46 -13.77
C ILE A 61 16.96 8.20 -14.18
N GLY A 62 16.36 7.01 -14.04
CA GLY A 62 16.97 5.75 -14.46
C GLY A 62 17.23 5.67 -15.96
N VAL A 63 16.26 6.11 -16.78
CA VAL A 63 16.40 6.17 -18.24
C VAL A 63 17.51 7.15 -18.64
N VAL A 64 17.53 8.34 -18.04
CA VAL A 64 18.60 9.32 -18.27
C VAL A 64 19.97 8.73 -17.91
N ALA A 65 20.06 7.96 -16.82
CA ALA A 65 21.31 7.28 -16.44
C ALA A 65 21.76 6.24 -17.48
N LEU A 66 20.84 5.52 -18.12
CA LEU A 66 21.19 4.56 -19.18
C LEU A 66 21.58 5.22 -20.50
N GLU A 67 20.83 6.23 -20.94
CA GLU A 67 21.03 6.91 -22.23
C GLU A 67 22.25 7.85 -22.21
N LEU A 68 22.51 8.48 -21.07
CA LEU A 68 23.57 9.47 -20.90
C LEU A 68 24.55 9.00 -19.80
N PRO A 69 25.30 7.92 -20.03
CA PRO A 69 26.20 7.35 -19.03
C PRO A 69 27.35 8.31 -18.69
N HIS A 70 27.66 9.32 -19.49
CA HIS A 70 28.67 10.30 -19.11
C HIS A 70 28.23 11.14 -17.88
N LEU A 71 26.92 11.32 -17.63
CA LEU A 71 26.42 12.09 -16.48
C LEU A 71 26.85 11.50 -15.14
N HIS A 72 27.01 10.17 -15.02
CA HIS A 72 27.44 9.59 -13.74
C HIS A 72 28.85 10.01 -13.35
N HIS A 73 29.70 10.41 -14.32
CA HIS A 73 31.05 10.87 -14.05
C HIS A 73 31.08 12.21 -13.29
N HIS A 74 29.99 12.98 -13.33
CA HIS A 74 29.86 14.23 -12.60
C HIS A 74 29.25 14.06 -11.20
N THR A 75 28.96 12.82 -10.80
CA THR A 75 28.37 12.55 -9.49
C THR A 75 29.46 12.44 -8.42
N PRO A 76 29.21 12.92 -7.20
CA PRO A 76 30.16 12.79 -6.09
C PRO A 76 30.48 11.31 -5.79
N LEU A 77 29.55 10.40 -6.05
CA LEU A 77 29.75 8.95 -5.92
C LEU A 77 30.85 8.45 -6.86
N TYR A 78 30.88 8.95 -8.11
CA TYR A 78 31.91 8.56 -9.06
C TYR A 78 33.28 9.09 -8.62
N ASP A 79 33.38 10.39 -8.36
CA ASP A 79 34.66 11.03 -8.04
C ASP A 79 35.34 10.44 -6.81
N HIS A 80 34.57 10.16 -5.76
CA HIS A 80 35.13 9.74 -4.47
C HIS A 80 35.38 8.23 -4.39
N VAL A 81 34.54 7.42 -5.05
CA VAL A 81 34.51 5.97 -4.81
C VAL A 81 34.73 5.18 -6.09
N LEU A 82 33.95 5.45 -7.12
CA LEU A 82 33.93 4.59 -8.31
C LEU A 82 35.06 4.89 -9.30
N HIS A 83 35.66 6.07 -9.25
CA HIS A 83 36.70 6.48 -10.19
C HIS A 83 37.94 5.57 -10.14
N LYS A 84 38.37 5.17 -8.94
CA LYS A 84 39.48 4.22 -8.75
C LYS A 84 39.13 2.84 -9.31
N TYR A 85 37.90 2.38 -9.10
CA TYR A 85 37.43 1.09 -9.59
C TYR A 85 37.28 1.09 -11.12
N TYR A 86 36.72 2.15 -11.70
CA TYR A 86 36.56 2.33 -13.13
C TYR A 86 37.90 2.26 -13.88
N ARG A 87 38.94 2.93 -13.37
CA ARG A 87 40.28 2.89 -13.98
C ARG A 87 40.88 1.48 -14.00
N ARG A 88 40.60 0.66 -12.99
CA ARG A 88 41.16 -0.70 -12.87
C ARG A 88 40.32 -1.76 -13.59
N HIS A 89 39.01 -1.61 -13.61
CA HIS A 89 38.05 -2.62 -14.06
C HIS A 89 36.93 -2.02 -14.92
N LYS A 90 37.29 -1.33 -16.01
CA LYS A 90 36.36 -0.60 -16.90
C LYS A 90 35.15 -1.42 -17.35
N HIS A 91 35.38 -2.64 -17.86
CA HIS A 91 34.28 -3.48 -18.37
C HIS A 91 33.33 -3.94 -17.26
N ALA A 92 33.86 -4.43 -16.14
CA ALA A 92 33.05 -4.86 -15.00
C ALA A 92 32.24 -3.68 -14.43
N TYR A 93 32.85 -2.49 -14.35
CA TYR A 93 32.17 -1.29 -13.91
C TYR A 93 30.96 -0.94 -14.77
N LEU A 94 31.09 -0.96 -16.11
CA LEU A 94 29.97 -0.64 -17.01
C LEU A 94 28.83 -1.65 -16.87
N ILE A 95 29.14 -2.93 -16.67
CA ILE A 95 28.13 -3.97 -16.42
C ILE A 95 27.41 -3.71 -15.10
N ILE A 96 28.14 -3.40 -14.04
CA ILE A 96 27.54 -3.10 -12.72
C ILE A 96 26.66 -1.84 -12.83
N TYR A 97 27.17 -0.78 -13.46
CA TYR A 97 26.44 0.47 -13.66
C TYR A 97 25.12 0.27 -14.41
N THR A 98 25.17 -0.41 -15.56
CA THR A 98 23.98 -0.71 -16.37
C THR A 98 22.99 -1.60 -15.63
N ALA A 99 23.48 -2.60 -14.89
CA ALA A 99 22.65 -3.45 -14.05
C ALA A 99 21.99 -2.66 -12.91
N THR A 100 22.71 -1.75 -12.23
CA THR A 100 22.16 -0.90 -11.17
C THR A 100 21.09 0.05 -11.71
N ALA A 101 21.34 0.72 -12.85
CA ALA A 101 20.36 1.60 -13.48
C ALA A 101 19.11 0.83 -13.97
N SER A 102 19.30 -0.37 -14.54
CA SER A 102 18.18 -1.23 -14.96
C SER A 102 17.37 -1.73 -13.76
N LEU A 103 18.03 -2.12 -12.67
CA LEU A 103 17.38 -2.54 -11.43
C LEU A 103 16.57 -1.38 -10.82
N TRP A 104 17.10 -0.16 -10.83
CA TRP A 104 16.41 1.04 -10.39
C TRP A 104 15.11 1.28 -11.17
N ILE A 105 15.16 1.24 -12.50
CA ILE A 105 13.97 1.34 -13.36
C ILE A 105 12.98 0.21 -13.05
N GLY A 106 13.48 -1.02 -12.93
CA GLY A 106 12.67 -2.20 -12.61
C GLY A 106 11.93 -2.06 -11.28
N LEU A 107 12.60 -1.58 -10.23
CA LEU A 107 12.00 -1.36 -8.90
C LEU A 107 10.88 -0.32 -8.95
N HIS A 108 11.08 0.81 -9.64
CA HIS A 108 10.02 1.81 -9.78
C HIS A 108 8.86 1.34 -10.67
N SER A 109 9.16 0.59 -11.72
CA SER A 109 8.14 -0.01 -12.59
C SER A 109 7.30 -1.03 -11.84
N LEU A 110 7.94 -1.85 -10.99
CA LEU A 110 7.26 -2.81 -10.11
C LEU A 110 6.36 -2.08 -9.10
N HIS A 111 6.80 -0.94 -8.56
CA HIS A 111 5.97 -0.13 -7.67
C HIS A 111 4.77 0.51 -8.37
N LEU A 112 4.92 0.93 -9.62
CA LEU A 112 3.79 1.40 -10.43
C LEU A 112 2.79 0.26 -10.70
N LEU A 113 3.28 -0.95 -10.93
CA LEU A 113 2.42 -2.11 -11.09
C LEU A 113 1.61 -2.38 -9.81
N THR A 114 2.23 -2.30 -8.63
CA THR A 114 1.49 -2.48 -7.37
C THR A 114 0.45 -1.38 -7.17
N LEU A 115 0.75 -0.12 -7.52
CA LEU A 115 -0.23 0.98 -7.53
C LEU A 115 -1.45 0.66 -8.40
N VAL A 116 -1.24 0.18 -9.62
CA VAL A 116 -2.35 -0.18 -10.53
C VAL A 116 -3.18 -1.33 -9.96
N LEU A 117 -2.54 -2.36 -9.40
CA LEU A 117 -3.24 -3.48 -8.75
C LEU A 117 -4.04 -3.01 -7.54
N ALA A 118 -3.52 -2.05 -6.77
CA ALA A 118 -4.21 -1.45 -5.62
C ALA A 118 -5.48 -0.71 -6.04
N VAL A 119 -5.39 0.09 -7.11
CA VAL A 119 -6.53 0.81 -7.65
C VAL A 119 -7.58 -0.17 -8.16
N ILE A 120 -7.18 -1.21 -8.90
CA ILE A 120 -8.13 -2.24 -9.37
C ILE A 120 -8.76 -2.98 -8.19
N GLY A 121 -7.98 -3.37 -7.19
CA GLY A 121 -8.45 -4.09 -6.01
C GLY A 121 -9.44 -3.29 -5.18
N THR A 122 -9.22 -1.98 -5.04
CA THR A 122 -10.14 -1.06 -4.34
C THR A 122 -11.41 -0.81 -5.13
N GLN A 123 -11.33 -0.56 -6.44
CA GLN A 123 -12.49 -0.34 -7.31
C GLN A 123 -13.41 -1.58 -7.36
N LEU A 124 -12.82 -2.78 -7.40
CA LEU A 124 -13.58 -4.03 -7.43
C LEU A 124 -14.07 -4.47 -6.04
N SER A 125 -13.68 -3.79 -4.96
CA SER A 125 -13.99 -4.17 -3.56
C SER A 125 -13.68 -5.64 -3.23
N ARG A 126 -12.69 -6.23 -3.91
CA ARG A 126 -12.30 -7.64 -3.74
C ARG A 126 -11.00 -7.73 -2.94
N PRO A 127 -11.05 -8.06 -1.63
CA PRO A 127 -9.85 -8.10 -0.78
C PRO A 127 -8.80 -9.13 -1.24
N MET A 128 -9.22 -10.18 -1.96
CA MET A 128 -8.29 -11.18 -2.49
C MET A 128 -7.32 -10.64 -3.55
N LEU A 129 -7.68 -9.57 -4.27
CA LEU A 129 -6.81 -8.96 -5.28
C LEU A 129 -5.66 -8.16 -4.67
N LEU A 130 -5.81 -7.68 -3.41
CA LEU A 130 -4.77 -6.93 -2.71
C LEU A 130 -3.68 -7.85 -2.11
N ARG A 131 -3.92 -9.17 -2.02
CA ARG A 131 -2.94 -10.12 -1.48
C ARG A 131 -1.65 -10.23 -2.32
N PRO A 132 -1.72 -10.49 -3.65
CA PRO A 132 -0.50 -10.56 -4.47
C PRO A 132 0.25 -9.22 -4.46
N GLU A 133 -0.47 -8.10 -4.44
CA GLU A 133 0.13 -6.77 -4.34
C GLU A 133 0.91 -6.56 -3.03
N LEU A 134 0.33 -6.94 -1.89
CA LEU A 134 1.01 -6.87 -0.58
C LEU A 134 2.30 -7.70 -0.55
N LEU A 135 2.32 -8.86 -1.18
CA LEU A 135 3.53 -9.69 -1.29
C LEU A 135 4.60 -8.98 -2.13
N LEU A 136 4.22 -8.39 -3.27
CA LEU A 136 5.15 -7.63 -4.11
C LEU A 136 5.72 -6.41 -3.38
N LEU A 137 4.88 -5.68 -2.64
CA LEU A 137 5.32 -4.56 -1.81
C LEU A 137 6.29 -4.98 -0.71
N LEU A 138 6.05 -6.14 -0.07
CA LEU A 138 6.95 -6.67 0.96
C LEU A 138 8.31 -7.06 0.38
N VAL A 139 8.33 -7.71 -0.79
CA VAL A 139 9.57 -8.04 -1.51
C VAL A 139 10.32 -6.77 -1.88
N GLN A 140 9.61 -5.78 -2.44
CA GLN A 140 10.20 -4.50 -2.81
C GLN A 140 10.77 -3.75 -1.60
N LEU A 141 10.08 -3.77 -0.46
CA LEU A 141 10.57 -3.19 0.79
C LEU A 141 11.88 -3.85 1.25
N GLY A 142 11.98 -5.18 1.15
CA GLY A 142 13.20 -5.92 1.44
C GLY A 142 14.36 -5.51 0.53
N LEU A 143 14.12 -5.36 -0.77
CA LEU A 143 15.13 -4.90 -1.73
C LEU A 143 15.59 -3.47 -1.44
N LEU A 144 14.68 -2.56 -1.12
CA LEU A 144 15.02 -1.18 -0.75
C LEU A 144 15.84 -1.12 0.55
N LEU A 145 15.52 -1.96 1.53
CA LEU A 145 16.31 -2.07 2.76
C LEU A 145 17.73 -2.58 2.48
N ALA A 146 17.87 -3.60 1.62
CA ALA A 146 19.18 -4.11 1.21
C ALA A 146 20.02 -3.05 0.49
N ILE A 147 19.39 -2.23 -0.37
CA ILE A 147 20.05 -1.08 -1.02
C ILE A 147 20.50 -0.06 0.01
N LEU A 148 19.64 0.31 0.98
CA LEU A 148 19.99 1.26 2.03
C LEU A 148 21.19 0.77 2.87
N ILE A 149 21.16 -0.50 3.28
CA ILE A 149 22.28 -1.11 4.02
C ILE A 149 23.55 -1.06 3.16
N SER A 150 23.46 -1.40 1.89
CA SER A 150 24.61 -1.36 0.96
C SER A 150 25.21 0.04 0.83
N VAL A 151 24.37 1.08 0.75
CA VAL A 151 24.82 2.49 0.71
C VAL A 151 25.50 2.88 2.02
N VAL A 152 24.92 2.52 3.17
CA VAL A 152 25.51 2.79 4.48
C VAL A 152 26.85 2.08 4.65
N THR A 153 26.94 0.80 4.26
CA THR A 153 28.19 0.04 4.28
C THR A 153 29.24 0.68 3.36
N LEU A 154 28.84 1.15 2.18
CA LEU A 154 29.75 1.84 1.27
C LEU A 154 30.30 3.13 1.90
N MET A 155 29.44 3.94 2.52
CA MET A 155 29.85 5.17 3.22
C MET A 155 30.86 4.90 4.34
N ILE A 156 30.63 3.85 5.13
CA ILE A 156 31.55 3.42 6.20
C ILE A 156 32.89 2.98 5.61
N LEU A 157 32.87 2.13 4.57
CA LEU A 157 34.07 1.59 3.95
C LEU A 157 34.94 2.68 3.30
N THR A 158 34.30 3.65 2.66
CA THR A 158 35.01 4.72 1.94
C THR A 158 35.37 5.89 2.85
N ASN A 159 34.81 5.94 4.06
CA ASN A 159 34.88 7.10 4.96
C ASN A 159 34.45 8.41 4.27
N GLN A 160 33.40 8.32 3.46
CA GLN A 160 32.86 9.43 2.67
C GLN A 160 31.36 9.51 2.89
N VAL A 161 30.86 10.71 3.18
CA VAL A 161 29.43 10.95 3.41
C VAL A 161 28.78 11.33 2.09
N MET A 162 27.75 10.58 1.68
CA MET A 162 26.99 10.82 0.45
C MET A 162 25.54 11.21 0.79
N PRO A 163 25.31 12.43 1.29
CA PRO A 163 24.02 12.81 1.88
C PRO A 163 22.89 12.73 0.86
N ILE A 164 23.12 13.15 -0.39
CA ILE A 164 22.09 13.14 -1.45
C ILE A 164 21.56 11.73 -1.70
N ILE A 165 22.46 10.76 -1.88
CA ILE A 165 22.07 9.36 -2.15
C ILE A 165 21.36 8.76 -0.94
N LEU A 166 21.85 9.03 0.26
CA LEU A 166 21.26 8.56 1.50
C LEU A 166 19.84 9.14 1.70
N THR A 167 19.66 10.45 1.49
CA THR A 167 18.36 11.12 1.58
C THR A 167 17.38 10.55 0.56
N ILE A 168 17.81 10.31 -0.68
CA ILE A 168 16.98 9.69 -1.72
C ILE A 168 16.55 8.29 -1.27
N ALA A 169 17.50 7.43 -0.87
CA ALA A 169 17.21 6.06 -0.45
C ALA A 169 16.25 6.00 0.75
N ILE A 170 16.47 6.83 1.78
CA ILE A 170 15.60 6.92 2.95
C ILE A 170 14.21 7.42 2.55
N SER A 171 14.12 8.45 1.70
CA SER A 171 12.83 9.01 1.26
C SER A 171 11.98 7.97 0.53
N PHE A 172 12.60 7.21 -0.39
CA PHE A 172 11.91 6.12 -1.08
C PHE A 172 11.50 4.98 -0.15
N LEU A 173 12.35 4.63 0.83
CA LEU A 173 12.01 3.62 1.82
C LEU A 173 10.81 4.05 2.66
N LEU A 174 10.80 5.29 3.15
CA LEU A 174 9.69 5.84 3.93
C LEU A 174 8.40 5.93 3.11
N LEU A 175 8.48 6.34 1.85
CA LEU A 175 7.32 6.37 0.94
C LEU A 175 6.76 4.96 0.72
N THR A 176 7.62 3.97 0.52
CA THR A 176 7.22 2.56 0.34
C THR A 176 6.62 1.98 1.62
N CYS A 177 7.20 2.29 2.79
CA CYS A 177 6.68 1.91 4.10
C CYS A 177 5.28 2.48 4.34
N THR A 178 5.11 3.79 4.13
CA THR A 178 3.83 4.48 4.31
C THR A 178 2.77 3.93 3.36
N TYR A 179 3.14 3.72 2.09
CA TYR A 179 2.24 3.13 1.10
C TYR A 179 1.83 1.69 1.49
N THR A 180 2.78 0.84 1.85
CA THR A 180 2.50 -0.54 2.30
C THR A 180 1.57 -0.55 3.51
N TYR A 181 1.80 0.34 4.48
CA TYR A 181 0.93 0.50 5.63
C TYR A 181 -0.52 0.89 5.24
N VAL A 182 -0.67 1.83 4.31
CA VAL A 182 -1.99 2.25 3.80
C VAL A 182 -2.70 1.11 3.07
N VAL A 183 -2.00 0.33 2.24
CA VAL A 183 -2.56 -0.84 1.55
C VAL A 183 -2.98 -1.91 2.54
N VAL A 184 -2.16 -2.21 3.56
CA VAL A 184 -2.53 -3.17 4.63
C VAL A 184 -3.79 -2.70 5.36
N TRP A 185 -3.88 -1.41 5.67
CA TRP A 185 -5.07 -0.85 6.31
C TRP A 185 -6.31 -0.96 5.42
N CYS A 186 -6.17 -0.68 4.12
CA CYS A 186 -7.22 -0.84 3.12
C CYS A 186 -7.67 -2.30 2.98
N HIS A 187 -6.73 -3.24 2.92
CA HIS A 187 -7.04 -4.67 2.86
C HIS A 187 -7.84 -5.13 4.09
N ARG A 188 -7.49 -4.67 5.30
CA ARG A 188 -8.26 -4.98 6.51
C ARG A 188 -9.69 -4.44 6.44
N TYR A 189 -9.85 -3.20 5.98
CA TYR A 189 -11.16 -2.58 5.79
C TYR A 189 -12.02 -3.34 4.77
N LEU A 190 -11.47 -3.64 3.59
CA LEU A 190 -12.18 -4.40 2.55
C LEU A 190 -12.51 -5.83 2.99
N SER A 191 -11.61 -6.46 3.74
CA SER A 191 -11.85 -7.80 4.30
C SER A 191 -13.00 -7.80 5.32
N ASP A 192 -13.05 -6.82 6.22
CA ASP A 192 -14.14 -6.71 7.21
C ASP A 192 -15.48 -6.43 6.50
N LYS A 193 -15.50 -5.51 5.53
CA LYS A 193 -16.68 -5.23 4.69
C LYS A 193 -17.17 -6.48 3.93
N TYR A 194 -16.25 -7.19 3.26
CA TYR A 194 -16.58 -8.38 2.50
C TYR A 194 -17.17 -9.49 3.37
N ARG A 195 -16.65 -9.68 4.59
CA ARG A 195 -17.18 -10.65 5.57
C ARG A 195 -18.60 -10.31 6.00
N ALA A 196 -18.86 -9.05 6.36
CA ALA A 196 -20.20 -8.60 6.75
C ALA A 196 -21.21 -8.80 5.60
N LEU A 197 -20.81 -8.49 4.37
CA LEU A 197 -21.65 -8.68 3.18
C LEU A 197 -21.99 -10.16 2.94
N MET A 198 -21.00 -11.05 3.10
CA MET A 198 -21.20 -12.50 2.98
C MET A 198 -22.11 -13.06 4.08
N GLU A 199 -22.01 -12.54 5.30
CA GLU A 199 -22.89 -12.91 6.41
C GLU A 199 -24.35 -12.50 6.15
N ILE A 200 -24.57 -11.26 5.69
CA ILE A 200 -25.90 -10.79 5.30
C ILE A 200 -26.47 -11.65 4.17
N LEU A 201 -25.69 -11.89 3.10
CA LEU A 201 -26.13 -12.72 1.98
C LEU A 201 -26.47 -14.15 2.40
N ALA A 202 -25.69 -14.76 3.31
CA ALA A 202 -25.98 -16.07 3.85
C ALA A 202 -27.30 -16.09 4.64
N ASN A 203 -27.51 -15.07 5.49
CA ASN A 203 -28.72 -14.93 6.28
C ASN A 203 -29.96 -14.69 5.39
N THR A 204 -29.91 -13.79 4.41
CA THR A 204 -31.02 -13.53 3.48
C THR A 204 -31.35 -14.76 2.62
N LYS A 205 -30.34 -15.50 2.16
CA LYS A 205 -30.54 -16.75 1.39
C LYS A 205 -31.23 -17.82 2.23
N SER A 206 -30.95 -17.88 3.54
CA SER A 206 -31.61 -18.81 4.46
C SER A 206 -33.07 -18.43 4.79
N VAL A 207 -33.40 -17.13 4.77
CA VAL A 207 -34.75 -16.63 5.05
C VAL A 207 -35.70 -16.96 3.91
N HIS A 208 -35.29 -16.77 2.65
CA HIS A 208 -36.13 -17.13 1.49
C HIS A 208 -36.38 -18.65 1.36
N PHE A 209 -35.52 -19.50 1.92
CA PHE A 209 -35.72 -20.95 1.90
C PHE A 209 -36.68 -21.46 2.99
N LYS A 210 -36.90 -20.68 4.05
CA LYS A 210 -37.76 -21.08 5.17
C LYS A 210 -39.25 -20.86 4.88
N GLU A 211 -39.59 -19.95 3.97
CA GLU A 211 -40.98 -19.67 3.58
C GLU A 211 -41.59 -20.75 2.66
N GLY A 212 -40.78 -21.54 1.96
CA GLY A 212 -41.26 -22.64 1.11
C GLY A 212 -41.75 -23.90 1.85
N LYS A 213 -41.59 -23.97 3.19
CA LYS A 213 -41.89 -25.16 3.98
C LYS A 213 -43.10 -25.03 4.93
N LYS A 214 -43.94 -24.01 4.74
CA LYS A 214 -45.26 -23.91 5.37
C LYS A 214 -46.36 -23.98 4.32
N ARG A 215 -46.79 -25.20 4.00
CA ARG A 215 -48.21 -25.58 3.74
C ARG A 215 -48.28 -27.04 3.31
N ARG A 216 -48.62 -27.91 4.26
CA ARG A 216 -49.49 -29.08 4.12
C ARG A 216 -49.49 -29.86 5.44
N LYS A 217 -50.40 -29.48 6.32
CA LYS A 217 -51.12 -30.38 7.22
C LYS A 217 -52.55 -29.89 7.26
#